data_AF-A0A6B3HYE2-F1
#
_entry.id   AF-A0A6B3HYE2-F1
#
_cell.length_a   1.000
_cell.length_b   1.000
_cell.length_c   1.000
_cell.angle_alpha   90.00
_cell.angle_beta   90.00
_cell.angle_gamma   90.00
#
_symmetry.space_group_name_H-M   'P 1'
#
loop_
_entity.id
_entity.type
_entity.pdbx_description
1 polymer ?
#
loop_
_entity_poly.entity_id
_entity_poly.type
_entity_poly.pdbx_seq_one_letter_code
_entity_poly.pdbx_strand_id
1 'polypeptide(L)'
;MASAADITAMSRAITLAARGLGSTSPNPVVGCVVTDAAGALAGEGFHQRAGGPHAEVHALRAAGERARGGTAYVTLEPCNHTGRTGPCAQALLDAGISRVVYAVGDP
;
A
#
# COMPACT_ATOMS: atom_id res chain seq x y z
N MET A 1 -1.49 -1.49 20.10
CA MET A 1 -2.72 -1.99 19.47
C MET A 1 -3.10 -1.06 18.32
N ALA A 2 -3.75 -1.58 17.28
CA ALA A 2 -4.25 -0.76 16.18
C ALA A 2 -5.34 0.22 16.67
N SER A 3 -5.29 1.46 16.19
CA SER A 3 -6.34 2.45 16.47
C SER A 3 -7.59 2.21 15.62
N ALA A 4 -8.72 2.84 15.97
CA ALA A 4 -9.93 2.79 15.13
C ALA A 4 -9.69 3.36 13.71
N ALA A 5 -8.83 4.38 13.60
CA ALA A 5 -8.40 4.92 12.31
C ALA A 5 -7.60 3.89 11.51
N ASP A 6 -6.68 3.16 12.17
CA ASP A 6 -5.91 2.10 11.51
C ASP A 6 -6.81 0.99 10.98
N ILE A 7 -7.81 0.57 11.77
CA ILE A 7 -8.79 -0.44 11.37
C ILE A 7 -9.61 0.02 10.16
N THR A 8 -10.04 1.29 10.16
CA THR A 8 -10.83 1.87 9.06
C THR A 8 -10.02 1.92 7.77
N ALA A 9 -8.78 2.43 7.83
CA ALA A 9 -7.89 2.50 6.68
C ALA A 9 -7.52 1.11 6.16
N MET A 10 -7.24 0.15 7.05
CA MET A 10 -6.95 -1.23 6.64
C MET A 10 -8.17 -1.92 6.02
N SER A 11 -9.38 -1.71 6.55
CA SER A 11 -10.61 -2.25 5.94
C SER A 11 -10.83 -1.70 4.53
N ARG A 12 -10.47 -0.42 4.31
CA ARG A 12 -10.47 0.16 2.97
C ARG A 12 -9.41 -0.46 2.06
N ALA A 13 -8.19 -0.68 2.55
CA ALA A 13 -7.15 -1.38 1.81
C ALA A 13 -7.57 -2.80 1.39
N ILE A 14 -8.23 -3.56 2.28
CA ILE A 14 -8.79 -4.89 1.98
C ILE A 14 -9.86 -4.81 0.88
N THR A 15 -10.74 -3.81 0.95
CA THR A 15 -11.77 -3.58 -0.08
C THR A 15 -11.16 -3.27 -1.45
N LEU A 16 -10.07 -2.50 -1.48
CA LEU A 16 -9.32 -2.20 -2.70
C LEU A 16 -8.62 -3.46 -3.25
N ALA A 17 -8.00 -4.25 -2.37
CA ALA A 17 -7.35 -5.50 -2.72
C ALA A 17 -8.31 -6.42 -3.49
N ALA A 18 -9.55 -6.58 -3.04
CA ALA A 18 -10.55 -7.45 -3.66
C ALA A 18 -10.78 -7.17 -5.17
N ARG A 19 -10.46 -5.96 -5.66
CA ARG A 19 -10.55 -5.60 -7.08
C ARG A 19 -9.51 -6.29 -7.97
N GLY A 20 -8.43 -6.83 -7.39
CA GLY A 20 -7.40 -7.59 -8.09
C GLY A 20 -7.67 -9.10 -8.18
N LEU A 21 -8.78 -9.58 -7.59
CA LEU A 21 -9.14 -11.00 -7.64
C LEU A 21 -9.30 -11.47 -9.09
N GLY A 22 -8.58 -12.53 -9.44
CA GLY A 22 -8.60 -13.12 -10.78
C GLY A 22 -7.68 -12.48 -11.82
N SER A 23 -7.00 -11.36 -11.50
CA SER A 23 -6.12 -10.66 -12.45
C SER A 23 -4.64 -10.61 -12.06
N THR A 24 -4.30 -10.93 -10.80
CA THR A 24 -2.91 -10.79 -10.30
C THR A 24 -2.10 -12.07 -10.31
N SER A 25 -2.70 -13.25 -10.50
CA SER A 25 -1.97 -14.55 -10.44
C SER A 25 -0.75 -14.56 -11.38
N PRO A 26 0.43 -15.02 -10.93
CA PRO A 26 0.72 -15.70 -9.66
C PRO A 26 0.97 -14.76 -8.46
N ASN A 27 0.93 -13.45 -8.66
CA ASN A 27 1.19 -12.47 -7.60
C ASN A 27 0.01 -12.37 -6.62
N PRO A 28 0.28 -12.01 -5.33
CA PRO A 28 -0.77 -11.84 -4.34
C PRO A 28 -1.70 -10.66 -4.68
N VAL A 29 -2.90 -10.75 -4.12
CA VAL A 29 -3.89 -9.67 -4.20
C VAL A 29 -3.61 -8.70 -3.05
N VAL A 30 -3.17 -7.48 -3.40
CA VAL A 30 -2.73 -6.47 -2.41
C VAL A 30 -3.48 -5.16 -2.63
N GLY A 31 -3.88 -4.54 -1.53
CA GLY A 31 -4.42 -3.18 -1.48
C GLY A 31 -3.58 -2.29 -0.58
N CYS A 32 -3.56 -0.99 -0.88
CA CYS A 32 -2.83 0.01 -0.12
C CYS A 32 -3.63 1.32 -0.03
N VAL A 33 -3.60 1.92 1.16
CA VAL A 33 -4.13 3.26 1.45
C VAL A 33 -3.01 4.09 2.05
N VAL A 34 -2.88 5.34 1.60
CA VAL A 34 -1.96 6.32 2.19
C VAL A 34 -2.79 7.45 2.80
N THR A 35 -2.54 7.73 4.08
CA THR A 35 -3.03 8.96 4.73
C THR A 35 -1.91 9.98 4.82
N ASP A 36 -2.23 11.26 4.77
CA ASP A 36 -1.27 12.33 5.03
C ASP A 36 -0.91 12.45 6.52
N ALA A 37 -0.02 13.39 6.85
CA ALA A 37 0.45 13.62 8.21
C ALA A 37 -0.67 14.06 9.18
N ALA A 38 -1.79 14.58 8.68
CA ALA A 38 -2.96 14.91 9.49
C ALA A 38 -3.94 13.72 9.65
N GLY A 39 -3.63 12.58 9.03
CA GLY A 39 -4.46 11.38 9.05
C GLY A 39 -5.58 11.38 8.01
N ALA A 40 -5.63 12.35 7.08
CA ALA A 40 -6.63 12.38 6.03
C ALA A 40 -6.22 11.50 4.84
N LEU A 41 -7.20 10.92 4.14
CA LEU A 41 -6.93 10.09 2.95
C LEU A 41 -6.19 10.91 1.88
N ALA A 42 -5.04 10.41 1.46
CA ALA A 42 -4.18 11.03 0.46
C ALA A 42 -4.15 10.23 -0.85
N GLY A 43 -4.08 8.89 -0.78
CA GLY A 43 -4.02 8.05 -1.96
C GLY A 43 -4.48 6.62 -1.72
N GLU A 44 -4.89 5.96 -2.80
CA GLU A 44 -5.40 4.59 -2.79
C GLU A 44 -4.83 3.81 -3.97
N GLY A 45 -4.58 2.52 -3.76
CA GLY A 45 -4.04 1.64 -4.78
C GLY A 45 -4.35 0.17 -4.51
N PHE A 46 -4.32 -0.62 -5.57
CA PHE A 46 -4.34 -2.08 -5.50
C PHE A 46 -3.48 -2.64 -6.63
N HIS A 47 -2.96 -3.85 -6.45
CA HIS A 47 -2.22 -4.53 -7.50
C HIS A 47 -3.20 -4.99 -8.58
N GLN A 48 -3.11 -4.42 -9.78
CA GLN A 48 -4.11 -4.63 -10.83
C GLN A 48 -3.85 -5.88 -11.67
N ARG A 49 -2.57 -6.21 -11.91
CA ARG A 49 -2.15 -7.34 -12.75
C ARG A 49 -0.71 -7.76 -12.47
N ALA A 50 -0.39 -9.03 -12.71
CA ALA A 50 0.98 -9.54 -12.62
C ALA A 50 1.97 -8.73 -13.49
N GLY A 51 3.13 -8.40 -12.94
CA GLY A 51 4.17 -7.60 -13.61
C GLY A 51 3.86 -6.11 -13.77
N GLY A 52 2.68 -5.65 -13.32
CA GLY A 52 2.38 -4.23 -13.16
C GLY A 52 2.91 -3.66 -11.83
N PRO A 53 2.78 -2.35 -11.60
CA PRO A 53 3.10 -1.74 -10.32
C PRO A 53 2.31 -2.39 -9.16
N HIS A 54 2.93 -2.43 -7.99
CA HIS A 54 2.28 -2.92 -6.78
C HIS A 54 1.30 -1.88 -6.21
N ALA A 55 0.51 -2.29 -5.21
CA ALA A 55 -0.54 -1.47 -4.63
C ALA A 55 0.02 -0.15 -4.03
N GLU A 56 1.16 -0.24 -3.38
CA GLU A 56 1.88 0.86 -2.73
C GLU A 56 2.27 1.91 -3.76
N VAL A 57 2.78 1.49 -4.92
CA VAL A 57 3.16 2.40 -6.00
C VAL A 57 1.95 3.14 -6.55
N HIS A 58 0.80 2.45 -6.71
CA HIS A 58 -0.43 3.10 -7.11
C HIS A 58 -0.93 4.11 -6.07
N ALA A 59 -0.91 3.75 -4.79
CA ALA A 59 -1.34 4.61 -3.69
C ALA A 59 -0.44 5.84 -3.54
N LEU A 60 0.88 5.67 -3.64
CA LEU A 60 1.85 6.77 -3.59
C LEU A 60 1.69 7.73 -4.77
N ARG A 61 1.48 7.21 -6.00
CA ARG A 61 1.20 8.06 -7.16
C ARG A 61 -0.07 8.87 -7.00
N ALA A 62 -1.11 8.28 -6.40
CA ALA A 62 -2.36 8.99 -6.11
C ALA A 62 -2.18 10.04 -5.00
N ALA A 63 -1.36 9.75 -3.98
CA ALA A 63 -1.10 10.67 -2.88
C ALA A 63 -0.18 11.84 -3.26
N GLY A 64 0.79 11.62 -4.14
CA GLY A 64 1.82 12.61 -4.45
C GLY A 64 2.53 13.11 -3.19
N GLU A 65 2.81 14.42 -3.13
CA GLU A 65 3.49 15.06 -2.00
C GLU A 65 2.75 14.91 -0.67
N ARG A 66 1.43 14.67 -0.68
CA ARG A 66 0.64 14.46 0.55
C ARG A 66 1.00 13.16 1.27
N ALA A 67 1.73 12.24 0.63
CA ALA A 67 2.26 11.05 1.30
C ALA A 67 3.29 11.40 2.38
N ARG A 68 4.01 12.52 2.25
CA ARG A 68 5.14 12.86 3.11
C ARG A 68 4.71 13.06 4.56
N GLY A 69 5.38 12.38 5.48
CA GLY A 69 5.04 12.34 6.90
C GLY A 69 3.81 11.49 7.24
N GLY A 70 3.15 10.93 6.23
CA GLY A 70 1.92 10.15 6.34
C GLY A 70 2.11 8.69 6.76
N THR A 71 1.01 7.95 6.76
CA THR A 71 0.98 6.51 7.06
C THR A 71 0.54 5.70 5.84
N ALA A 72 1.26 4.63 5.54
CA ALA A 72 0.83 3.63 4.56
C ALA A 72 0.19 2.43 5.26
N TYR A 73 -0.99 2.04 4.81
CA TYR A 73 -1.75 0.88 5.25
C TYR A 73 -1.79 -0.12 4.11
N VAL A 74 -1.18 -1.30 4.29
CA VAL A 74 -1.00 -2.28 3.21
C VAL A 74 -1.44 -3.67 3.66
N THR A 75 -2.11 -4.43 2.81
CA THR A 75 -2.67 -5.73 3.21
C THR A 75 -1.64 -6.85 3.33
N LEU A 76 -0.44 -6.65 2.79
CA LEU A 76 0.69 -7.58 2.84
C LEU A 76 1.97 -6.76 3.11
N GLU A 77 2.94 -7.34 3.80
CA GLU A 77 4.25 -6.70 4.02
C GLU A 77 4.87 -6.18 2.70
N PRO A 78 5.33 -4.91 2.65
CA PRO A 78 5.94 -4.36 1.45
C PRO A 78 7.20 -5.12 1.03
N CYS A 79 7.31 -5.44 -0.26
CA CYS A 79 8.48 -6.16 -0.75
C CYS A 79 9.78 -5.33 -0.59
N ASN A 80 10.86 -6.03 -0.20
CA ASN A 80 12.22 -5.47 -0.06
C ASN A 80 13.23 -6.10 -1.04
N HIS A 81 12.75 -6.72 -2.11
CA HIS A 81 13.58 -7.28 -3.17
C HIS A 81 13.31 -6.56 -4.49
N THR A 82 14.30 -6.55 -5.37
CA THR A 82 14.13 -5.97 -6.72
C THR A 82 13.71 -7.08 -7.67
N GLY A 83 12.48 -6.98 -8.17
CA GLY A 83 11.95 -7.86 -9.22
C GLY A 83 11.91 -7.13 -10.57
N ARG A 84 10.76 -7.20 -11.25
CA ARG A 84 10.50 -6.38 -12.46
C ARG A 84 10.25 -4.91 -12.14
N THR A 85 9.82 -4.63 -10.91
CA THR A 85 9.68 -3.29 -10.33
C THR A 85 10.65 -3.14 -9.16
N GLY A 86 11.03 -1.90 -8.84
CA GLY A 86 11.81 -1.60 -7.63
C GLY A 86 11.05 -1.98 -6.34
N PRO A 87 11.76 -2.15 -5.22
CA PRO A 87 11.16 -2.59 -3.95
C PRO A 87 10.19 -1.54 -3.40
N CYS A 88 9.04 -1.98 -2.91
CA CYS A 88 8.01 -1.09 -2.36
C CYS A 88 8.48 -0.44 -1.06
N ALA A 89 9.30 -1.13 -0.28
CA ALA A 89 9.93 -0.56 0.90
C ALA A 89 10.72 0.72 0.57
N GLN A 90 11.53 0.70 -0.50
CA GLN A 90 12.28 1.88 -0.92
C GLN A 90 11.35 2.99 -1.44
N ALA A 91 10.32 2.65 -2.21
CA ALA A 91 9.37 3.65 -2.70
C ALA A 91 8.63 4.38 -1.56
N LEU A 92 8.27 3.66 -0.49
CA LEU A 92 7.65 4.25 0.71
C LEU A 92 8.63 5.17 1.45
N LEU A 93 9.91 4.77 1.57
CA LEU A 93 10.97 5.58 2.17
C LEU A 93 11.22 6.86 1.36
N ASP A 94 11.33 6.75 0.03
CA ASP A 94 11.57 7.87 -0.87
C ASP A 94 10.40 8.87 -0.85
N ALA A 95 9.17 8.38 -0.72
CA ALA A 95 7.97 9.21 -0.54
C ALA A 95 7.89 9.88 0.85
N GLY A 96 8.79 9.54 1.77
CA GLY A 96 8.83 10.10 3.12
C GLY A 96 7.68 9.63 4.01
N ILE A 97 7.15 8.43 3.79
CA ILE A 97 6.18 7.80 4.71
C ILE A 97 6.84 7.63 6.08
N SER A 98 6.15 8.08 7.13
CA SER A 98 6.68 8.04 8.51
C SER A 98 6.32 6.77 9.26
N ARG A 99 5.25 6.09 8.82
CA ARG A 99 4.73 4.88 9.45
C ARG A 99 4.13 3.94 8.43
N VAL A 100 4.39 2.65 8.59
CA VAL A 100 3.76 1.58 7.80
C VAL A 100 2.98 0.68 8.76
N VAL A 101 1.75 0.34 8.36
CA VAL A 101 0.91 -0.67 9.01
C VAL A 101 0.58 -1.72 7.97
N TYR A 102 1.04 -2.95 8.19
CA TYR A 102 0.73 -4.09 7.32
C TYR A 102 -0.12 -5.13 8.05
N ALA A 103 -1.00 -5.82 7.32
CA ALA A 103 -1.92 -6.79 7.92
C ALA A 103 -1.28 -8.17 8.15
N VAL A 104 -0.54 -8.67 7.16
CA VAL A 104 0.09 -10.00 7.18
C VAL A 104 1.54 -9.86 6.73
N GLY A 105 2.45 -10.57 7.41
CA GLY A 105 3.86 -10.67 6.99
C GLY A 105 4.01 -11.42 5.67
N ASP A 106 5.09 -11.14 4.92
CA ASP A 106 5.43 -11.91 3.72
C ASP A 106 5.82 -13.35 4.15
N PRO A 107 5.23 -14.41 3.58
CA PRO A 107 5.47 -15.80 3.99
C PRO A 107 6.86 -16.35 3.62
#